data_AF-A0AAP3DFG5-F1
#
_entry.id   AF-A0AAP3DFG5-F1
#
_cell.length_a   1.000
_cell.length_b   1.000
_cell.length_c   1.000
_cell.angle_alpha   90.00
_cell.angle_beta   90.00
_cell.angle_gamma   90.00
#
_symmetry.space_group_name_H-M   'P 1'
#
loop_
_entity.id
_entity.type
_entity.pdbx_description
1 polymer ?
#
loop_
_entity_poly.entity_id
_entity_poly.type
_entity_poly.pdbx_seq_one_letter_code
_entity_poly.pdbx_strand_id
1 'polypeptide(L)'
;MLNYYGLREFHLQKKSSSFTDLPSGEYLKEIQRAIELGIVEKSNHQRIDPDKAITREEAAMLVWRLAKRTQEPVSLKVPLIGKTDPWAIDGVTYVVSKGLYGPEVKPNNRGEIDYKSK
;
A
#
# COMPACT_ATOMS: atom_id res chain seq x y z
N MET A 1 41.89 -5.97 6.96
CA MET A 1 40.68 -6.78 6.72
C MET A 1 39.51 -6.07 7.40
N LEU A 2 38.72 -5.32 6.62
CA LEU A 2 37.48 -4.67 7.11
C LEU A 2 36.31 -5.37 6.42
N ASN A 3 35.52 -6.09 7.20
CA ASN A 3 34.31 -6.79 6.74
C ASN A 3 33.24 -5.74 6.43
N TYR A 4 32.94 -5.57 5.14
CA TYR A 4 31.87 -4.73 4.66
C TYR A 4 30.53 -5.38 5.00
N TYR A 5 29.73 -4.70 5.82
CA TYR A 5 28.38 -5.12 6.16
C TYR A 5 27.56 -5.35 4.89
N GLY A 6 26.98 -6.55 4.79
CA GLY A 6 26.28 -7.06 3.63
C GLY A 6 25.20 -6.11 3.13
N LEU A 7 25.48 -5.48 1.98
CA LEU A 7 24.45 -5.18 1.01
C LEU A 7 23.94 -6.55 0.54
N ARG A 8 22.77 -6.97 1.03
CA ARG A 8 22.08 -8.12 0.46
C ARG A 8 21.85 -7.80 -1.00
N GLU A 9 22.69 -8.37 -1.87
CA GLU A 9 22.41 -8.55 -3.28
C GLU A 9 21.03 -9.20 -3.36
N PHE A 10 20.01 -8.39 -3.66
CA PHE A 10 18.68 -8.90 -3.91
C PHE A 10 18.76 -9.66 -5.23
N HIS A 11 19.13 -10.94 -5.15
CA HIS A 11 18.91 -11.88 -6.22
C HIS A 11 17.41 -11.87 -6.50
N LEU A 12 17.03 -11.15 -7.55
CA LEU A 12 15.73 -11.27 -8.19
C LEU A 12 15.67 -12.72 -8.68
N GLN A 13 15.19 -13.64 -7.85
CA GLN A 13 14.77 -14.92 -8.36
C GLN A 13 13.73 -14.60 -9.43
N LYS A 14 14.01 -14.99 -10.67
CA LYS A 14 13.05 -15.00 -11.77
C LYS A 14 12.00 -16.08 -11.47
N LYS A 15 11.29 -15.94 -10.35
CA LYS A 15 10.11 -16.72 -10.08
C LYS A 15 9.09 -16.22 -11.09
N SER A 16 8.72 -17.08 -12.03
CA SER A 16 7.64 -16.77 -12.96
C SER A 16 6.47 -16.27 -12.15
N SER A 17 6.12 -15.01 -12.39
CA SER A 17 5.07 -14.37 -11.67
C SER A 17 3.78 -15.16 -11.90
N SER A 18 3.07 -15.50 -10.83
CA SER A 18 1.85 -16.32 -10.94
C SER A 18 0.65 -15.50 -11.44
N PHE A 19 0.87 -14.34 -12.04
CA PHE A 19 -0.19 -13.42 -12.49
C PHE A 19 -0.29 -13.45 -14.00
N THR A 20 -1.50 -13.60 -14.49
CA THR A 20 -1.79 -13.78 -15.91
C THR A 20 -1.84 -12.46 -16.68
N ASP A 21 -1.99 -11.34 -15.96
CA ASP A 21 -2.17 -9.99 -16.51
C ASP A 21 -1.02 -9.04 -16.14
N LEU A 22 0.15 -9.58 -15.81
CA LEU A 22 1.31 -8.72 -15.59
C LEU A 22 1.70 -8.02 -16.90
N PRO A 23 1.84 -6.68 -16.87
CA PRO A 23 2.08 -5.94 -18.09
C PRO A 23 3.51 -6.22 -18.57
N SER A 24 3.68 -6.44 -19.87
CA SER A 24 4.97 -6.23 -20.51
C SER A 24 5.22 -4.73 -20.57
N GLY A 25 6.27 -4.22 -19.91
CA GLY A 25 6.51 -2.79 -19.91
C GLY A 25 7.52 -2.33 -18.88
N GLU A 26 7.67 -1.01 -18.77
CA GLU A 26 8.67 -0.35 -17.93
C GLU A 26 8.51 -0.71 -16.44
N TYR A 27 7.27 -0.89 -15.96
CA TYR A 27 6.97 -1.10 -14.53
C TYR A 27 6.92 -2.57 -14.09
N LEU A 28 7.20 -3.53 -14.98
CA LEU A 28 7.06 -4.96 -14.66
C LEU A 28 7.91 -5.36 -13.45
N LYS A 29 9.15 -4.84 -13.37
CA LYS A 29 10.09 -5.20 -12.30
C LYS A 29 9.63 -4.67 -10.95
N GLU A 30 9.10 -3.45 -10.94
CA GLU A 30 8.61 -2.72 -9.78
C GLU A 30 7.35 -3.38 -9.23
N ILE A 31 6.40 -3.73 -10.12
CA ILE A 31 5.18 -4.43 -9.75
C ILE A 31 5.52 -5.82 -9.20
N GLN A 32 6.38 -6.57 -9.88
CA GLN A 32 6.84 -7.87 -9.41
C GLN A 32 7.49 -7.77 -8.02
N ARG A 33 8.30 -6.73 -7.80
CA ARG A 33 8.92 -6.48 -6.50
C ARG A 33 7.89 -6.14 -5.42
N ALA A 34 6.90 -5.31 -5.73
CA ALA A 34 5.84 -4.94 -4.79
C ALA A 34 5.02 -6.18 -4.37
N ILE A 35 4.77 -7.09 -5.31
CA ILE A 35 4.13 -8.39 -5.06
C ILE A 35 4.97 -9.27 -4.14
N GLU A 36 6.27 -9.42 -4.41
CA GLU A 36 7.19 -10.20 -3.55
C GLU A 36 7.27 -9.64 -2.14
N LEU A 37 7.18 -8.31 -2.02
CA LEU A 37 7.14 -7.61 -0.76
C LEU A 37 5.76 -7.65 -0.09
N GLY A 38 4.74 -8.25 -0.71
CA GLY A 38 3.38 -8.32 -0.17
C GLY A 38 2.74 -6.94 -0.02
N ILE A 39 3.20 -5.94 -0.78
CA ILE A 39 2.61 -4.60 -0.85
C ILE A 39 1.37 -4.67 -1.73
N VAL A 40 1.49 -5.28 -2.90
CA VAL A 40 0.36 -5.62 -3.77
C VAL A 40 -0.13 -7.01 -3.38
N GLU A 41 -1.41 -7.11 -3.02
CA GLU A 41 -2.04 -8.37 -2.69
C GLU A 41 -2.63 -9.06 -3.93
N LYS A 42 -2.79 -10.38 -3.82
CA LYS A 42 -3.31 -11.23 -4.88
C LYS A 42 -4.82 -11.10 -4.88
N SER A 43 -5.44 -10.79 -6.02
CA SER A 43 -6.85 -11.19 -6.16
C SER A 43 -6.92 -12.71 -6.26
N ASN A 44 -8.04 -13.30 -5.82
CA ASN A 44 -8.29 -14.74 -5.91
C ASN A 44 -8.21 -15.29 -7.34
N HIS A 45 -8.16 -14.42 -8.36
CA HIS A 45 -8.11 -14.78 -9.77
C HIS A 45 -6.71 -14.69 -10.39
N GLN A 46 -5.64 -14.54 -9.61
CA GLN A 46 -4.28 -14.38 -10.15
C GLN A 46 -4.16 -13.17 -11.10
N ARG A 47 -4.96 -12.13 -10.83
CA ARG A 47 -5.00 -10.88 -11.60
C ARG A 47 -4.79 -9.68 -10.69
N ILE A 48 -4.08 -8.67 -11.19
CA ILE A 48 -3.86 -7.39 -10.49
C ILE A 48 -4.47 -6.19 -11.21
N ASP A 49 -4.90 -6.35 -12.47
CA ASP A 49 -5.49 -5.28 -13.29
C ASP A 49 -4.67 -3.97 -13.25
N PRO A 50 -3.41 -3.97 -13.74
CA PRO A 50 -2.44 -2.90 -13.50
C PRO A 50 -2.88 -1.54 -14.06
N ASP A 51 -3.71 -1.53 -15.11
CA ASP A 51 -4.22 -0.33 -15.77
C ASP A 51 -5.54 0.18 -15.17
N LYS A 52 -6.14 -0.58 -14.24
CA LYS A 52 -7.38 -0.18 -13.56
C LYS A 52 -7.06 0.90 -12.52
N ALA A 53 -7.86 1.97 -12.53
CA ALA A 53 -7.81 2.94 -11.45
C ALA A 53 -8.15 2.28 -10.10
N ILE A 54 -7.27 2.51 -9.12
CA ILE A 54 -7.48 2.06 -7.75
C ILE A 54 -8.35 3.06 -6.97
N THR A 55 -9.06 2.56 -5.97
CA THR A 55 -9.78 3.39 -5.00
C THR A 55 -8.82 4.02 -3.99
N ARG A 56 -9.31 5.00 -3.23
CA ARG A 56 -8.51 5.66 -2.18
C ARG A 56 -8.17 4.72 -1.03
N GLU A 57 -9.04 3.78 -0.70
CA GLU A 57 -8.77 2.73 0.30
C GLU A 57 -7.74 1.70 -0.19
N GLU A 58 -7.76 1.32 -1.47
CA GLU A 58 -6.73 0.47 -2.07
C GLU A 58 -5.37 1.17 -2.02
N ALA A 59 -5.31 2.44 -2.39
CA ALA A 59 -4.10 3.26 -2.30
C ALA A 59 -3.58 3.35 -0.86
N ALA A 60 -4.46 3.60 0.11
CA ALA A 60 -4.10 3.67 1.52
C ALA A 60 -3.50 2.35 2.04
N MET A 61 -4.04 1.22 1.59
CA MET A 61 -3.52 -0.11 1.94
C MET A 61 -2.16 -0.39 1.32
N LEU A 62 -1.88 0.04 0.09
CA LEU A 62 -0.54 -0.05 -0.50
C LEU A 62 0.49 0.73 0.34
N VAL A 63 0.17 1.97 0.71
CA VAL A 63 1.05 2.83 1.53
C VAL A 63 1.28 2.20 2.91
N TRP A 64 0.23 1.71 3.56
CA TRP A 64 0.33 1.08 4.87
C TRP A 64 1.15 -0.22 4.84
N ARG A 65 0.97 -1.08 3.83
CA ARG A 65 1.78 -2.30 3.67
C ARG A 65 3.25 -1.96 3.46
N LEU A 66 3.55 -0.90 2.70
CA LEU A 66 4.91 -0.41 2.54
C LEU A 66 5.48 0.11 3.87
N ALA A 67 4.75 0.92 4.61
CA ALA A 67 5.19 1.46 5.91
C ALA A 67 5.43 0.38 6.98
N LYS A 68 4.61 -0.68 6.99
CA LYS A 68 4.83 -1.82 7.89
C LYS A 68 6.16 -2.53 7.64
N ARG A 69 6.70 -2.46 6.42
CA ARG A 69 8.03 -3.02 6.11
C ARG A 69 9.17 -2.18 6.69
N THR A 70 8.96 -0.88 6.88
CA THR A 70 9.97 0.03 7.43
C THR A 70 9.92 0.15 8.96
N GLN A 71 9.07 -0.65 9.63
CA GLN A 71 8.85 -0.64 11.08
C GLN A 71 8.45 0.73 11.63
N GLU A 72 7.80 1.55 10.80
CA GLU A 72 7.38 2.87 11.24
C GLU A 72 6.27 2.75 12.31
N PRO A 73 6.36 3.50 13.42
CA PRO A 73 5.31 3.48 14.43
C PRO A 73 3.99 3.97 13.85
N VAL A 74 2.96 3.13 13.99
CA VAL A 74 1.58 3.43 13.63
C VAL A 74 0.90 4.08 14.84
N SER A 75 0.39 5.30 14.66
CA SER A 75 -0.44 5.97 15.67
C SER A 75 -1.91 5.64 15.40
N LEU A 76 -2.55 4.91 16.32
CA LEU A 76 -3.76 4.12 16.02
C LEU A 76 -5.10 4.73 16.41
N LYS A 77 -5.22 6.04 16.61
CA LYS A 77 -6.50 6.64 16.99
C LYS A 77 -6.81 7.89 16.20
N VAL A 78 -7.46 7.69 15.05
CA VAL A 78 -8.14 8.72 14.29
C VAL A 78 -9.63 8.42 14.32
N PRO A 79 -10.50 9.36 14.71
CA PRO A 79 -11.93 9.18 14.57
C PRO A 79 -12.33 9.31 13.09
N LEU A 80 -12.52 8.17 12.42
CA LEU A 80 -12.94 8.11 11.02
C LEU A 80 -14.47 8.13 10.90
N ILE A 81 -14.96 8.88 9.92
CA ILE A 81 -16.36 8.89 9.46
C ILE A 81 -16.41 8.60 7.96
N GLY A 82 -17.63 8.44 7.42
CA GLY A 82 -17.83 8.09 6.01
C GLY A 82 -17.75 6.58 5.76
N LYS A 83 -17.71 6.20 4.48
CA LYS A 83 -17.67 4.79 4.07
C LYS A 83 -16.22 4.34 3.88
N THR A 84 -15.80 3.34 4.64
CA THR A 84 -14.53 2.63 4.47
C THR A 84 -14.80 1.15 4.69
N ASP A 85 -14.31 0.28 3.82
CA ASP A 85 -14.49 -1.14 4.06
C ASP A 85 -13.65 -1.63 5.25
N PRO A 86 -14.14 -2.63 6.03
CA PRO A 86 -13.41 -3.14 7.19
C PRO A 86 -11.97 -3.58 6.90
N TRP A 87 -11.71 -4.13 5.71
CA TRP A 87 -10.38 -4.61 5.31
C TRP A 87 -9.36 -3.48 5.09
N ALA A 88 -9.82 -2.24 4.90
CA ALA A 88 -8.98 -1.09 4.61
C ALA A 88 -8.80 -0.12 5.78
N ILE A 89 -9.42 -0.40 6.94
CA ILE A 89 -9.41 0.48 8.11
C ILE A 89 -7.99 0.80 8.57
N ASP A 90 -7.10 -0.19 8.61
CA ASP A 90 -5.71 0.01 9.02
C ASP A 90 -4.97 0.95 8.06
N GLY A 91 -5.17 0.78 6.75
CA GLY A 91 -4.58 1.62 5.72
C GLY A 91 -5.06 3.06 5.81
N VAL A 92 -6.38 3.24 5.87
CA VAL A 92 -7.00 4.57 5.97
C VAL A 92 -6.59 5.27 7.28
N THR A 93 -6.61 4.55 8.40
CA THR A 93 -6.16 5.11 9.69
C THR A 93 -4.71 5.56 9.62
N TYR A 94 -3.84 4.76 9.01
CA TYR A 94 -2.42 5.10 8.86
C TYR A 94 -2.23 6.38 8.04
N VAL A 95 -2.77 6.45 6.81
CA VAL A 95 -2.57 7.63 5.96
C VAL A 95 -3.19 8.88 6.57
N VAL A 96 -4.34 8.75 7.25
CA VAL A 96 -4.96 9.89 7.92
C VAL A 96 -4.13 10.36 9.13
N SER A 97 -3.61 9.43 9.94
CA SER A 97 -2.76 9.77 11.09
C SER A 97 -1.47 10.50 10.69
N LYS A 98 -0.99 10.26 9.46
CA LYS A 98 0.23 10.85 8.91
C LYS A 98 -0.02 12.10 8.06
N GLY A 99 -1.29 12.48 7.84
CA GLY A 99 -1.62 13.60 6.95
C GLY A 99 -1.33 13.32 5.46
N LEU A 100 -1.26 12.05 5.06
CA LEU A 100 -0.95 11.63 3.68
C LEU A 100 -2.21 11.66 2.80
N TYR A 101 -2.82 12.84 2.69
CA TYR A 101 -4.02 13.09 1.90
C TYR A 101 -4.08 14.55 1.46
N GLY A 102 -4.89 14.84 0.44
CA GLY A 102 -5.00 16.19 -0.09
C GLY A 102 -5.84 17.15 0.78
N PRO A 103 -5.79 18.46 0.50
CA PRO A 103 -6.46 19.50 1.29
C PRO A 103 -8.00 19.44 1.28
N GLU A 104 -8.59 18.56 0.45
CA GLU A 104 -10.02 18.30 0.39
C GLU A 104 -10.57 17.58 1.62
N VAL A 105 -9.71 16.84 2.34
CA VAL A 105 -10.08 16.13 3.57
C VAL A 105 -9.88 17.07 4.74
N LYS A 106 -10.97 17.48 5.38
CA LYS A 106 -10.96 18.40 6.51
C LYS A 106 -11.67 17.77 7.71
N PRO A 107 -11.06 17.84 8.92
CA PRO A 107 -11.76 17.44 10.12
C PRO A 107 -13.02 18.28 10.32
N ASN A 108 -14.10 17.65 10.78
CA ASN A 108 -15.27 18.39 11.23
C ASN A 108 -15.02 19.02 12.62
N ASN A 109 -16.03 19.69 13.17
CA ASN A 109 -15.93 20.37 14.47
C ASN A 109 -15.64 19.43 15.66
N ARG A 110 -15.72 18.10 15.48
CA ARG A 110 -15.41 17.07 16.48
C ARG A 110 -14.03 16.42 16.25
N GLY A 111 -13.29 16.87 15.24
CA GLY A 111 -12.02 16.26 14.83
C GLY A 111 -12.18 14.96 14.04
N GLU A 112 -13.41 14.59 13.65
CA GLU A 112 -13.67 13.40 12.84
C GLU A 112 -13.29 13.63 11.38
N ILE A 113 -12.70 12.62 10.73
CA ILE A 113 -12.17 12.70 9.37
C ILE A 113 -13.00 11.84 8.43
N ASP A 114 -13.57 12.45 7.38
CA ASP A 114 -14.08 11.73 6.21
C ASP A 114 -12.98 11.66 5.14
N TYR A 115 -12.31 10.52 5.06
CA TYR A 115 -11.24 10.28 4.08
C TYR A 115 -11.76 10.11 2.65
N LYS A 116 -13.08 9.94 2.46
CA LYS A 116 -13.72 9.62 1.18
C LYS A 116 -13.07 8.40 0.53
N SER A 117 -13.16 7.26 1.20
CA SER A 117 -12.37 6.07 0.85
C SER A 117 -12.79 5.39 -0.47
N LYS A 118 -14.00 5.69 -0.96
CA LYS A 118 -14.61 5.11 -2.17
C LYS A 118 -14.48 6.02 -3.39
#